data_AF-A0A9D2D9B0-F1
#
_entry.id   AF-A0A9D2D9B0-F1
#
_cell.length_a   1.000
_cell.length_b   1.000
_cell.length_c   1.000
_cell.angle_alpha   90.00
_cell.angle_beta   90.00
_cell.angle_gamma   90.00
#
_symmetry.space_group_name_H-M   'P 1'
#
loop_
_entity.id
_entity.type
_entity.pdbx_description
1 polymer ?
#
loop_
_entity_poly.entity_id
_entity_poly.type
_entity_poly.pdbx_seq_one_letter_code
_entity_poly.pdbx_strand_id
1 'polypeptide(L)' 'MKKIFLMGRSEAGKTSLTQALKGEELHYIKTQYTNTADDTIDSPGEYAESKRFSVGLACFSFEA' A
#
# COMPACT_ATOMS: atom_id res chain seq x y z
N MET A 1 15.94 3.68 6.56
CA MET A 1 14.84 4.02 7.50
C MET A 1 13.80 2.92 7.41
N LYS A 2 13.07 2.64 8.50
CA LYS A 2 11.99 1.64 8.49
C LYS A 2 10.77 2.24 7.78
N LYS A 3 10.15 1.52 6.84
CA LYS A 3 8.93 1.93 6.17
C LYS A 3 7.72 1.14 6.68
N ILE A 4 6.56 1.78 6.67
CA ILE A 4 5.28 1.12 6.91
C ILE A 4 4.83 0.50 5.59
N PHE A 5 4.76 -0.84 5.55
CA PHE A 5 4.24 -1.55 4.39
C PHE A 5 2.75 -1.84 4.56
N LEU A 6 1.91 -1.18 3.75
CA LEU A 6 0.46 -1.31 3.79
C LEU A 6 -0.02 -2.38 2.82
N MET A 7 -0.57 -3.45 3.38
CA MET A 7 -1.15 -4.59 2.65
C MET A 7 -2.57 -4.87 3.15
N GLY A 8 -3.44 -5.31 2.25
CA GLY A 8 -4.84 -5.61 2.55
C GLY A 8 -5.71 -5.49 1.31
N ARG A 9 -6.94 -6.03 1.37
CA ARG A 9 -7.90 -5.97 0.27
C ARG A 9 -8.14 -4.54 -0.24
N SER A 10 -8.70 -4.43 -1.44
CA SER A 10 -9.21 -3.15 -1.95
C SER A 10 -10.16 -2.54 -0.93
N GLU A 11 -10.15 -1.21 -0.83
CA GLU A 11 -11.02 -0.44 0.09
C GLU A 11 -10.75 -0.63 1.59
N ALA A 12 -9.70 -1.36 1.99
CA ALA A 12 -9.27 -1.49 3.39
C ALA A 12 -8.67 -0.20 4.01
N GLY A 13 -8.74 0.94 3.33
CA GLY A 13 -8.26 2.23 3.84
C GLY A 13 -6.74 2.47 3.76
N LYS A 14 -5.98 1.63 3.04
CA LYS A 14 -4.51 1.76 2.91
C LYS A 14 -4.06 3.14 2.45
N THR A 15 -4.55 3.57 1.29
CA THR A 15 -4.21 4.87 0.70
C THR A 15 -4.73 6.03 1.55
N SER A 16 -5.93 5.91 2.12
CA SER A 16 -6.47 6.92 3.05
C SER A 16 -5.62 7.06 4.30
N LEU A 17 -5.05 5.97 4.82
CA LEU A 17 -4.12 6.00 5.94
C LEU A 17 -2.82 6.70 5.55
N THR A 18 -2.26 6.42 4.37
CA THR A 18 -1.08 7.14 3.87
C THR A 18 -1.32 8.64 3.75
N GLN A 19 -2.46 9.05 3.19
CA GLN A 19 -2.85 10.47 3.08
C GLN A 19 -2.96 11.12 4.48
N ALA A 20 -3.63 10.44 5.42
CA ALA A 20 -3.77 10.94 6.79
C ALA A 20 -2.42 11.08 7.51
N LEU A 21 -1.51 10.10 7.33
CA LEU A 21 -0.15 10.15 7.92
C LEU A 21 0.68 11.32 7.36
N LYS A 22 0.43 11.72 6.11
CA LYS A 22 1.09 12.85 5.44
C LYS A 22 0.40 14.20 5.68
N GLY A 23 -0.75 14.21 6.34
CA GLY A 23 -1.55 15.42 6.53
C GLY A 23 -2.19 15.94 5.24
N GLU A 24 -2.39 15.07 4.25
CA GLU A 24 -3.06 15.40 2.98
C GLU A 24 -4.59 15.46 3.17
N GLU A 25 -5.27 16.24 2.33
CA GLU A 25 -6.74 16.20 2.26
C GLU A 25 -7.18 14.81 1.78
N LEU A 26 -8.14 14.19 2.49
CA LEU A 26 -8.62 12.87 2.13
C LEU A 26 -9.42 12.91 0.83
N HIS A 27 -8.96 12.15 -0.16
CA HIS A 27 -9.65 12.01 -1.43
C HIS A 27 -9.48 10.60 -1.98
N TYR A 28 -10.50 10.13 -2.70
CA TYR A 28 -10.46 8.80 -3.29
C TYR A 28 -9.45 8.76 -4.44
N ILE A 29 -8.48 7.86 -4.32
CA ILE A 29 -7.61 7.43 -5.41
C ILE A 29 -7.58 5.92 -5.40
N LYS A 30 -7.83 5.31 -6.57
CA LYS A 30 -7.59 3.88 -6.73
C LYS A 30 -6.11 3.62 -7.00
N THR A 31 -5.44 2.98 -6.05
CA THR A 31 -4.05 2.50 -6.21
C THR A 31 -3.99 1.34 -7.19
N GLN A 32 -3.28 1.52 -8.31
CA GLN A 32 -3.09 0.52 -9.37
C GLN A 32 -1.65 0.00 -9.46
N TYR A 33 -0.72 0.71 -8.80
CA TYR A 33 0.71 0.38 -8.74
C TYR A 33 1.19 0.52 -7.31
N THR A 34 2.27 -0.18 -6.97
CA THR A 34 2.93 0.00 -5.68
C THR A 34 3.58 1.39 -5.63
N ASN A 35 3.20 2.20 -4.65
CA ASN A 35 3.76 3.52 -4.42
C ASN A 35 4.73 3.45 -3.23
N THR A 36 6.00 3.78 -3.48
CA THR A 36 7.04 3.77 -2.47
C THR A 36 7.44 5.20 -2.14
N ALA A 37 7.23 5.61 -0.88
CA ALA A 37 7.73 6.86 -0.32
C ALA A 37 8.89 6.58 0.65
N ASP A 38 9.37 7.64 1.31
CA ASP A 38 10.44 7.56 2.30
C ASP A 38 10.04 6.77 3.56
N ASP A 39 8.74 6.81 3.89
CA ASP A 39 8.16 6.29 5.13
C ASP A 39 7.14 5.17 4.91
N THR A 40 6.64 4.99 3.68
CA THR A 40 5.49 4.13 3.38
C THR A 40 5.67 3.37 2.06
N ILE A 41 5.11 2.15 2.01
CA ILE A 41 4.89 1.38 0.79
C ILE A 41 3.39 1.10 0.71
N ASP A 42 2.67 1.72 -0.23
CA ASP A 42 1.24 1.48 -0.47
C ASP A 42 1.07 0.53 -1.67
N SER A 43 0.37 -0.58 -1.47
CA SER A 43 0.21 -1.64 -2.47
C SER A 43 -1.22 -1.72 -3.02
N PRO A 44 -1.43 -2.14 -4.29
CA PRO A 44 -2.76 -2.39 -4.80
C PRO A 44 -3.47 -3.50 -4.03
N GLY A 45 -4.78 -3.35 -3.80
CA GLY A 45 -5.55 -4.31 -3.01
C GLY A 45 -5.65 -5.69 -3.64
N GLU A 46 -5.55 -5.74 -4.97
CA GLU A 46 -5.59 -6.94 -5.79
C GLU A 46 -4.50 -7.96 -5.42
N TYR A 47 -3.38 -7.51 -4.86
CA TYR A 47 -2.28 -8.38 -4.39
C TYR A 47 -2.70 -9.23 -3.17
N ALA A 48 -3.56 -8.71 -2.31
CA ALA A 48 -4.10 -9.44 -1.17
C ALA A 48 -5.35 -10.26 -1.52
N GLU A 49 -5.94 -10.05 -2.70
CA GLU A 49 -7.18 -10.69 -3.14
C GLU A 49 -6.97 -11.93 -4.01
N SER A 50 -5.80 -12.06 -4.64
CA SER A 50 -5.49 -13.19 -5.52
C SER A 50 -4.20 -13.88 -5.11
N LYS A 51 -4.26 -15.21 -4.96
CA LYS A 51 -3.07 -16.06 -4.72
C LYS A 51 -1.99 -15.83 -5.78
N ARG A 52 -2.39 -15.57 -7.03
CA ARG A 52 -1.46 -15.33 -8.15
C ARG A 52 -0.61 -14.08 -7.95
N PHE A 53 -1.14 -13.07 -7.28
CA PHE A 53 -0.45 -11.80 -7.03
C PHE A 53 0.16 -11.72 -5.62
N SER A 54 -0.28 -12.57 -4.69
CA SER A 54 0.17 -12.57 -3.29
C SER A 54 1.69 -12.68 -3.10
N VAL A 55 2.39 -13.41 -3.98
CA VAL A 55 3.85 -13.54 -3.93
C VAL A 55 4.55 -12.19 -4.12
N GLY A 56 3.95 -11.27 -4.89
CA GLY A 56 4.49 -9.93 -5.08
C GLY A 56 4.60 -9.13 -3.78
N LEU A 57 3.71 -9.37 -2.81
CA LEU A 57 3.79 -8.71 -1.49
C LEU A 57 5.05 -9.10 -0.73
N ALA A 58 5.51 -10.35 -0.88
CA ALA A 58 6.75 -10.80 -0.24
C ALA A 58 7.97 -10.02 -0.77
N CYS A 59 8.01 -9.70 -2.06
CA CYS A 59 9.10 -8.92 -2.65
C CYS A 59 9.22 -7.53 -2.02
N PHE A 60 8.11 -6.83 -1.79
CA PHE A 60 8.10 -5.49 -1.18
C PHE A 60 8.43 -5.51 0.31
N SER A 61 8.27 -6.65 1.00
CA SER A 61 8.64 -6.77 2.41
C SER A 61 10.15 -6.60 2.67
N PHE A 62 10.99 -6.83 1.66
CA PHE A 62 12.44 -6.60 1.75
C PHE A 62 12.83 -5.13 1.63
N GLU A 63 11.95 -4.28 1.09
CA GLU A 63 12.16 -2.83 0.95
C GLU A 63 11.65 -2.02 2.13
N ALA A 64 10.87 -2.63 3.03
CA ALA A 64 10.28 -2.01 4.21
C ALA A 64 11.25 -1.96 5.40
#